data_AF-W7LKZ1-F1
#
_entry.id   AF-W7LKZ1-F1
#
_cell.length_a   1.000
_cell.length_b   1.000
_cell.length_c   1.000
_cell.angle_alpha   90.00
_cell.angle_beta   90.00
_cell.angle_gamma   90.00
#
_symmetry.space_group_name_H-M   'P 1'
#
loop_
_entity.id
_entity.type
_entity.pdbx_description
1 polymer ?
#
loop_
_entity_poly.entity_id
_entity_poly.type
_entity_poly.pdbx_seq_one_letter_code
_entity_poly.pdbx_strand_id
1 'polypeptide(L)'
;MASPTTTDLPSRATTGFSTVSEDAIPEVDPSSTAGLLAERLQAWKHAVGYIEEYMKAMEKIHGHHAKEYERALKAINNPLKEGHHFDQSLGGVAGFFENMRSNTQSLINTNIETEKSIKGSVLPVLERLHKEIKHKAKELAHGAEKGAKEVDKARNTTQKQIELLGQHAASFDSAGGHLSSHDDPYVIYRGVLHRLNSQVIAENNHRNDLIAVQNNFQSFEAHIIEVVQQAMEAFTQLAGGQADKTRALYNDQLSVIQRVAPDFEWNAFKARSADRLVDPNEPARSVDAIQFPNMDHVATKALIEGSLERKSRNKLSWGYSTSYYVVTPSKFLHEFKDSDNNRQDPKPELSIYLPDAVIGTVQGEKFSVKGKDKSKTMSSKLTGSTELNFKAHTAADAQKWFQVLAECGKSTAPLSTGSSPAGSTPTSPNPQVTADPIDAKVQSPVTPVTPATEHGAQEAGVVGGEAPTAAAAPAPVAVPAAAEKKETAI
;
A
#
# COMPACT_ATOMS: atom_id res chain seq x y z
N MET A 1 67.03 -26.10 -0.91
CA MET A 1 66.04 -25.94 -2.00
C MET A 1 65.72 -27.34 -2.52
N ALA A 2 64.50 -27.88 -2.59
CA ALA A 2 63.19 -27.55 -2.09
C ALA A 2 62.47 -28.91 -1.83
N SER A 3 61.47 -28.93 -0.97
CA SER A 3 60.44 -29.97 -0.83
C SER A 3 59.08 -29.25 -0.70
N PRO A 4 57.91 -29.91 -0.83
CA PRO A 4 57.66 -31.34 -0.98
C PRO A 4 56.60 -31.76 -2.05
N THR A 5 56.56 -33.08 -2.21
CA THR A 5 55.53 -34.03 -2.65
C THR A 5 54.06 -33.61 -2.58
N THR A 6 53.30 -33.96 -3.62
CA THR A 6 51.90 -34.41 -3.49
C THR A 6 51.64 -35.66 -4.33
N THR A 7 51.10 -36.67 -3.66
CA THR A 7 50.58 -37.93 -4.19
C THR A 7 49.09 -37.73 -4.47
N ASP A 8 48.59 -38.15 -5.63
CA ASP A 8 47.16 -38.42 -5.79
C ASP A 8 46.95 -39.73 -6.57
N LEU A 9 46.19 -40.63 -5.94
CA LEU A 9 45.78 -41.96 -6.42
C LEU A 9 44.31 -41.89 -6.94
N PRO A 10 43.79 -42.93 -7.62
CA PRO A 10 42.75 -42.78 -8.63
C PRO A 10 41.34 -42.68 -8.05
N SER A 11 40.50 -41.82 -8.63
CA SER A 11 39.07 -41.75 -8.31
C SER A 11 38.22 -42.49 -9.34
N ARG A 12 37.61 -43.58 -8.88
CA ARG A 12 36.51 -44.29 -9.53
C ARG A 12 35.20 -43.77 -8.93
N ALA A 13 34.35 -43.16 -9.74
CA ALA A 13 32.92 -43.03 -9.46
C ALA A 13 32.13 -42.85 -10.76
N THR A 14 31.82 -43.98 -11.39
CA THR A 14 30.75 -44.14 -12.37
C THR A 14 29.44 -44.33 -11.60
N THR A 15 28.56 -43.33 -11.61
CA THR A 15 27.15 -43.50 -11.19
C THR A 15 26.22 -42.62 -12.01
N GLY A 16 25.47 -43.25 -12.91
CA GLY A 16 24.05 -43.02 -13.09
C GLY A 16 23.60 -41.74 -13.79
N PHE A 17 23.47 -41.79 -15.11
CA PHE A 17 22.30 -41.21 -15.80
C PHE A 17 21.85 -42.19 -16.88
N SER A 18 21.14 -43.22 -16.44
CA SER A 18 20.36 -44.09 -17.31
C SER A 18 19.00 -43.44 -17.54
N THR A 19 18.94 -42.38 -18.35
CA THR A 19 17.69 -42.03 -19.03
C THR A 19 17.60 -42.93 -20.25
N VAL A 20 16.88 -44.03 -20.09
CA VAL A 20 16.28 -44.87 -21.13
C VAL A 20 16.16 -44.14 -22.48
N SER A 21 17.07 -44.43 -23.40
CA SER A 21 16.95 -44.10 -24.81
C SER A 21 15.83 -44.94 -25.42
N GLU A 22 14.61 -44.41 -25.44
CA GLU A 22 13.45 -45.03 -26.08
C GLU A 22 13.29 -44.65 -27.57
N ASP A 23 14.39 -44.40 -28.26
CA ASP A 23 14.40 -44.16 -29.71
C ASP A 23 15.83 -44.41 -30.22
N ALA A 24 16.29 -45.66 -30.15
CA ALA A 24 17.51 -46.06 -30.86
C ALA A 24 17.21 -45.99 -32.37
N ILE A 25 17.46 -44.84 -32.96
CA ILE A 25 17.53 -44.65 -34.41
C ILE A 25 18.68 -45.53 -34.90
N PRO A 26 18.53 -46.29 -36.00
CA PRO A 26 19.61 -47.13 -36.52
C PRO A 26 20.92 -46.33 -36.59
N GLU A 27 22.04 -46.93 -36.17
CA GLU A 27 23.38 -46.35 -36.32
C GLU A 27 23.69 -46.20 -37.82
N VAL A 28 23.19 -45.11 -38.41
CA VAL A 28 23.60 -44.65 -39.71
C VAL A 28 24.94 -43.95 -39.50
N ASP A 29 25.97 -44.37 -40.24
CA ASP A 29 27.29 -43.76 -40.20
C ASP A 29 27.14 -42.21 -40.31
N PRO A 30 27.55 -41.45 -39.28
CA PRO A 30 27.38 -39.99 -39.27
C PRO A 30 28.20 -39.29 -40.36
N SER A 31 29.21 -39.98 -40.92
CA SER A 31 29.98 -39.48 -42.06
C SER A 31 29.25 -39.60 -43.41
N SER A 32 28.13 -40.34 -43.45
CA SER A 32 27.26 -40.44 -44.62
C SER A 32 26.27 -39.27 -44.70
N THR A 33 25.83 -38.92 -45.92
CA THR A 33 24.80 -37.89 -46.14
C THR A 33 23.54 -38.14 -45.32
N ALA A 34 23.09 -39.39 -45.23
CA ALA A 34 21.89 -39.74 -44.46
C ALA A 34 22.10 -39.60 -42.95
N GLY A 35 23.29 -39.97 -42.45
CA GLY A 35 23.65 -39.81 -41.04
C GLY A 35 23.68 -38.34 -40.62
N LEU A 36 24.32 -37.49 -41.42
CA LEU A 36 24.36 -36.04 -41.18
C LEU A 36 22.96 -35.41 -41.17
N LEU A 37 22.09 -35.78 -42.12
CA LEU A 37 20.72 -35.29 -42.17
C LEU A 37 19.87 -35.80 -40.99
N ALA A 38 20.15 -37.01 -40.48
CA ALA A 38 19.48 -37.54 -39.30
C ALA A 38 19.87 -36.77 -38.03
N GLU A 39 21.17 -36.47 -37.85
CA GLU A 39 21.65 -35.60 -36.77
C GLU A 39 21.01 -34.21 -36.85
N ARG A 40 20.90 -33.66 -38.07
CA ARG A 40 20.25 -32.37 -38.31
C ARG A 40 18.77 -32.38 -37.90
N LEU A 41 18.02 -33.45 -38.17
CA LEU A 41 16.64 -33.58 -37.67
C LEU A 41 16.57 -33.73 -36.15
N GLN A 42 17.52 -34.44 -35.53
CA GLN A 42 17.58 -34.51 -34.07
C GLN A 42 17.81 -33.12 -33.46
N ALA A 43 18.69 -32.31 -34.05
CA ALA A 43 18.90 -30.94 -33.60
C ALA A 43 17.60 -30.12 -33.67
N TRP A 44 16.86 -30.20 -34.77
CA TRP A 44 15.56 -29.53 -34.90
C TRP A 44 14.50 -30.06 -33.94
N LYS A 45 14.46 -31.38 -33.72
CA LYS A 45 13.56 -32.01 -32.74
C LYS A 45 13.81 -31.45 -31.34
N HIS A 46 15.08 -31.37 -30.92
CA HIS A 46 15.43 -30.77 -29.63
C HIS A 46 15.08 -29.28 -29.56
N ALA A 47 15.39 -28.51 -30.62
CA ALA A 47 15.06 -27.08 -30.67
C ALA A 47 13.56 -26.82 -30.50
N VAL A 48 12.71 -27.54 -31.25
CA VAL A 48 11.24 -27.43 -31.13
C VAL A 48 10.78 -27.91 -29.76
N GLY A 49 11.36 -28.99 -29.23
CA GLY A 49 11.06 -29.47 -27.87
C GLY A 49 11.36 -28.44 -26.78
N TYR A 50 12.43 -27.64 -26.92
CA TYR A 50 12.73 -26.54 -25.98
C TYR A 50 11.71 -25.41 -26.08
N ILE A 51 11.26 -25.06 -27.30
CA ILE A 51 10.21 -24.05 -27.49
C ILE A 51 8.88 -24.54 -26.90
N GLU A 52 8.55 -25.81 -27.07
CA GLU A 52 7.37 -26.44 -26.47
C GLU A 52 7.40 -26.34 -24.94
N GLU A 53 8.52 -26.67 -24.30
CA GLU A 53 8.67 -26.57 -22.85
C GLU A 53 8.61 -25.12 -22.36
N TYR A 54 9.21 -24.19 -23.10
CA TYR A 54 9.07 -22.76 -22.81
C TYR A 54 7.60 -22.31 -22.86
N MET A 55 6.84 -22.72 -23.87
CA MET A 55 5.41 -22.38 -23.97
C MET A 55 4.59 -22.99 -22.85
N LYS A 56 4.91 -24.22 -22.39
CA LYS A 56 4.30 -24.82 -21.20
C LYS A 56 4.62 -24.02 -19.93
N ALA A 57 5.83 -23.50 -19.80
CA ALA A 57 6.20 -22.64 -18.68
C ALA A 57 5.41 -21.32 -18.71
N MET A 58 5.29 -20.69 -19.89
CA MET A 58 4.50 -19.46 -20.06
C MET A 58 3.01 -19.67 -19.76
N GLU A 59 2.42 -20.78 -20.23
CA GLU A 59 1.05 -21.19 -19.89
C GLU A 59 0.85 -21.24 -18.37
N LYS A 60 1.72 -21.97 -17.65
CA LYS A 60 1.66 -22.09 -16.19
C LYS A 60 1.83 -20.76 -15.46
N ILE A 61 2.65 -19.85 -15.97
CA ILE A 61 2.84 -18.51 -15.38
C ILE A 61 1.51 -17.74 -15.36
N HIS A 62 0.75 -17.75 -16.45
CA HIS A 62 -0.57 -17.11 -16.47
C HIS A 62 -1.55 -17.78 -15.49
N GLY A 63 -1.55 -19.11 -15.40
CA GLY A 63 -2.34 -19.83 -14.40
C GLY A 63 -1.94 -19.49 -12.96
N HIS A 64 -0.65 -19.26 -12.69
CA HIS A 64 -0.18 -18.80 -11.38
C HIS A 64 -0.56 -17.35 -11.10
N HIS A 65 -0.45 -16.44 -12.06
CA HIS A 65 -0.92 -15.06 -11.90
C HIS A 65 -2.40 -15.00 -11.53
N ALA A 66 -3.25 -15.80 -12.17
CA ALA A 66 -4.66 -15.89 -11.80
C ALA A 66 -4.86 -16.24 -10.32
N LYS A 67 -4.15 -17.27 -9.81
CA LYS A 67 -4.21 -17.69 -8.40
C LYS A 67 -3.71 -16.62 -7.43
N GLU A 68 -2.66 -15.88 -7.79
CA GLU A 68 -2.16 -14.78 -6.96
C GLU A 68 -3.13 -13.59 -6.95
N TYR A 69 -3.78 -13.28 -8.08
CA TYR A 69 -4.85 -12.29 -8.09
C TYR A 69 -6.08 -12.73 -7.30
N GLU A 70 -6.42 -14.02 -7.24
CA GLU A 70 -7.46 -14.52 -6.33
C GLU A 70 -7.11 -14.24 -4.85
N ARG A 71 -5.83 -14.37 -4.47
CA ARG A 71 -5.38 -14.02 -3.12
C ARG A 71 -5.46 -12.51 -2.87
N ALA A 72 -5.07 -11.70 -3.85
CA ALA A 72 -5.20 -10.25 -3.76
C ALA A 72 -6.67 -9.83 -3.63
N LEU A 73 -7.57 -10.45 -4.40
CA LEU A 73 -9.01 -10.21 -4.31
C LEU A 73 -9.54 -10.51 -2.91
N LYS A 74 -9.14 -11.64 -2.31
CA LYS A 74 -9.54 -12.00 -0.93
C LYS A 74 -9.14 -10.93 0.10
N ALA A 75 -8.02 -10.23 -0.10
CA ALA A 75 -7.59 -9.17 0.80
C ALA A 75 -8.53 -7.95 0.78
N ILE A 76 -9.18 -7.69 -0.35
CA ILE A 76 -10.09 -6.55 -0.54
C ILE A 76 -11.58 -6.95 -0.65
N ASN A 77 -11.89 -8.24 -0.57
CA ASN A 77 -13.24 -8.76 -0.79
C ASN A 77 -14.21 -8.42 0.35
N ASN A 78 -13.69 -8.30 1.57
CA ASN A 78 -14.52 -7.94 2.71
C ASN A 78 -15.02 -6.50 2.56
N PRO A 79 -16.28 -6.20 2.95
CA PRO A 79 -16.72 -4.82 3.10
C PRO A 79 -15.78 -4.04 4.01
N LEU A 80 -15.67 -2.73 3.79
CA LEU A 80 -14.87 -1.86 4.65
C LEU A 80 -15.36 -1.99 6.09
N LYS A 81 -14.42 -2.31 7.00
CA LYS A 81 -14.69 -2.21 8.44
C LYS A 81 -15.04 -0.77 8.76
N GLU A 82 -16.03 -0.58 9.63
CA GLU A 82 -16.52 0.76 9.97
C GLU A 82 -16.99 1.54 8.73
N GLY A 83 -17.51 0.81 7.72
CA GLY A 83 -17.89 1.36 6.41
C GLY A 83 -18.86 2.55 6.46
N HIS A 84 -19.64 2.70 7.52
CA HIS A 84 -20.56 3.83 7.74
C HIS A 84 -19.86 5.20 7.82
N HIS A 85 -18.55 5.24 8.07
CA HIS A 85 -17.77 6.46 7.99
C HIS A 85 -17.52 6.93 6.55
N PHE A 86 -17.58 6.02 5.57
CA PHE A 86 -17.38 6.32 4.16
C PHE A 86 -18.72 6.49 3.46
N ASP A 87 -18.77 7.44 2.53
CA ASP A 87 -19.93 7.56 1.66
C ASP A 87 -20.07 6.34 0.75
N GLN A 88 -21.29 5.80 0.66
CA GLN A 88 -21.59 4.59 -0.11
C GLN A 88 -21.95 4.87 -1.57
N SER A 89 -22.05 6.14 -1.96
CA SER A 89 -22.31 6.53 -3.34
C SER A 89 -21.08 6.34 -4.23
N LEU A 90 -21.32 6.31 -5.54
CA LEU A 90 -20.27 6.29 -6.56
C LEU A 90 -19.46 7.59 -6.49
N GLY A 91 -18.14 7.47 -6.53
CA GLY A 91 -17.22 8.62 -6.49
C GLY A 91 -16.48 8.81 -5.15
N GLY A 92 -16.81 8.02 -4.13
CA GLY A 92 -16.07 7.93 -2.87
C GLY A 92 -15.12 6.74 -2.77
N VAL A 93 -14.54 6.57 -1.59
CA VAL A 93 -13.63 5.47 -1.23
C VAL A 93 -14.34 4.11 -1.34
N ALA A 94 -15.61 4.01 -0.93
CA ALA A 94 -16.36 2.77 -1.07
C ALA A 94 -16.49 2.33 -2.54
N GLY A 95 -16.79 3.28 -3.43
CA GLY A 95 -16.83 3.04 -4.87
C GLY A 95 -15.47 2.67 -5.46
N PHE A 96 -14.38 3.25 -4.96
CA PHE A 96 -13.02 2.84 -5.34
C PHE A 96 -12.71 1.38 -4.96
N PHE A 97 -13.06 0.94 -3.75
CA PHE A 97 -12.86 -0.46 -3.35
C PHE A 97 -13.68 -1.43 -4.22
N GLU A 98 -14.91 -1.05 -4.60
CA GLU A 98 -15.72 -1.87 -5.51
C GLU A 98 -15.08 -1.95 -6.91
N ASN A 99 -14.58 -0.83 -7.43
CA ASN A 99 -13.81 -0.80 -8.66
C ASN A 99 -12.56 -1.71 -8.58
N MET A 100 -11.81 -1.66 -7.48
CA MET A 100 -10.65 -2.53 -7.28
C MET A 100 -11.03 -4.01 -7.31
N ARG A 101 -12.13 -4.41 -6.67
CA ARG A 101 -12.62 -5.80 -6.70
C ARG A 101 -12.95 -6.24 -8.13
N SER A 102 -13.73 -5.43 -8.85
CA SER A 102 -14.12 -5.73 -10.24
C SER A 102 -12.91 -5.83 -11.18
N ASN A 103 -11.96 -4.90 -11.07
CA ASN A 103 -10.72 -4.92 -11.84
C ASN A 103 -9.86 -6.15 -11.50
N THR A 104 -9.75 -6.51 -10.22
CA THR A 104 -8.99 -7.70 -9.79
C THR A 104 -9.64 -8.98 -10.29
N GLN A 105 -10.98 -9.07 -10.27
CA GLN A 105 -11.70 -10.20 -10.87
C GLN A 105 -11.44 -10.31 -12.38
N SER A 106 -11.36 -9.17 -13.07
CA SER A 106 -11.03 -9.13 -14.49
C SER A 106 -9.58 -9.56 -14.76
N LEU A 107 -8.63 -9.20 -13.88
CA LEU A 107 -7.23 -9.67 -13.94
C LEU A 107 -7.14 -11.20 -13.79
N ILE A 108 -7.93 -11.79 -12.89
CA ILE A 108 -8.02 -13.26 -12.74
C ILE A 108 -8.52 -13.87 -14.05
N ASN A 109 -9.66 -13.39 -14.55
CA ASN A 109 -10.31 -13.96 -15.72
C ASN A 109 -9.44 -13.88 -16.98
N THR A 110 -8.81 -12.72 -17.24
CA THR A 110 -7.96 -12.57 -18.42
C THR A 110 -6.71 -13.46 -18.39
N ASN A 111 -6.17 -13.75 -17.20
CA ASN A 111 -5.03 -14.67 -17.07
C ASN A 111 -5.46 -16.12 -17.31
N ILE A 112 -6.61 -16.54 -16.76
CA ILE A 112 -7.18 -17.89 -17.02
C ILE A 112 -7.49 -18.08 -18.50
N GLU A 113 -8.07 -17.07 -19.15
CA GLU A 113 -8.36 -17.09 -20.58
C GLU A 113 -7.08 -17.25 -21.40
N THR A 114 -6.02 -16.52 -21.04
CA THR A 114 -4.73 -16.55 -21.73
C THR A 114 -4.02 -17.89 -21.54
N GLU A 115 -3.99 -18.43 -20.32
CA GLU A 115 -3.49 -19.79 -20.02
C GLU A 115 -4.17 -20.83 -20.92
N LYS A 116 -5.51 -20.84 -20.94
CA LYS A 116 -6.29 -21.78 -21.76
C LYS A 116 -6.05 -21.58 -23.25
N SER A 117 -5.88 -20.34 -23.69
CA SER A 117 -5.65 -20.02 -25.10
C SER A 117 -4.27 -20.50 -25.54
N ILE A 118 -3.20 -20.24 -24.79
CA ILE A 118 -1.86 -20.77 -25.08
C ILE A 118 -1.89 -22.30 -25.15
N LYS A 119 -2.58 -22.93 -24.18
CA LYS A 119 -2.75 -24.38 -24.14
C LYS A 119 -3.52 -24.95 -25.33
N GLY A 120 -4.55 -24.23 -25.79
CA GLY A 120 -5.46 -24.70 -26.83
C GLY A 120 -5.04 -24.35 -28.26
N SER A 121 -4.21 -23.31 -28.47
CA SER A 121 -3.88 -22.82 -29.81
C SER A 121 -2.39 -22.84 -30.13
N VAL A 122 -1.50 -22.57 -29.17
CA VAL A 122 -0.05 -22.49 -29.42
C VAL A 122 0.62 -23.85 -29.21
N LEU A 123 0.39 -24.48 -28.07
CA LEU A 123 1.01 -25.77 -27.75
C LEU A 123 0.70 -26.88 -28.77
N PRO A 124 -0.55 -27.07 -29.25
CA PRO A 124 -0.86 -28.12 -30.21
C PRO A 124 -0.12 -27.97 -31.54
N VAL A 125 0.16 -26.73 -31.97
CA VAL A 125 0.92 -26.45 -33.19
C VAL A 125 2.36 -26.94 -33.05
N LEU A 126 3.00 -26.63 -31.92
CA LEU A 126 4.37 -27.07 -31.63
C LEU A 126 4.47 -28.59 -31.41
N GLU A 127 3.51 -29.19 -30.68
CA GLU A 127 3.45 -30.64 -30.47
C GLU A 127 3.28 -31.41 -31.78
N ARG A 128 2.47 -30.86 -32.71
CA ARG A 128 2.31 -31.42 -34.05
C ARG A 128 3.61 -31.33 -34.83
N LEU A 129 4.26 -30.17 -34.85
CA LEU A 129 5.55 -29.98 -35.52
C LEU A 129 6.61 -30.95 -34.98
N HIS A 130 6.68 -31.11 -33.67
CA HIS A 130 7.59 -32.05 -33.01
C HIS A 130 7.35 -33.50 -33.48
N LYS A 131 6.09 -33.92 -33.60
CA LYS A 131 5.73 -35.23 -34.16
C LYS A 131 6.07 -35.37 -35.64
N GLU A 132 5.86 -34.32 -36.43
CA GLU A 132 6.21 -34.29 -37.86
C GLU A 132 7.73 -34.45 -38.07
N ILE A 133 8.56 -33.77 -37.28
CA ILE A 133 10.03 -33.94 -37.31
C ILE A 133 10.41 -35.37 -36.93
N LYS A 134 9.80 -35.94 -35.88
CA LYS A 134 10.04 -37.33 -35.49
C LYS A 134 9.66 -38.31 -36.61
N HIS A 135 8.55 -38.08 -37.30
CA HIS A 135 8.15 -38.90 -38.44
C HIS A 135 9.14 -38.80 -39.59
N LYS A 136 9.55 -37.57 -39.94
CA LYS A 136 10.54 -37.32 -41.00
C LYS A 136 11.88 -38.01 -40.74
N ALA A 137 12.32 -38.05 -39.47
CA ALA A 137 13.54 -38.75 -39.07
C ALA A 137 13.43 -40.27 -39.30
N LYS A 138 12.26 -40.85 -39.02
CA LYS A 138 12.00 -42.27 -39.32
C LYS A 138 11.98 -42.54 -40.82
N GLU A 139 11.32 -41.70 -41.61
CA GLU A 139 11.29 -41.84 -43.07
C GLU A 139 12.70 -41.80 -43.67
N LEU A 140 13.54 -40.86 -43.24
CA LEU A 140 14.93 -40.74 -43.68
C LEU A 140 15.74 -42.01 -43.38
N ALA A 141 15.63 -42.55 -42.16
CA ALA A 141 16.37 -43.75 -41.75
C ALA A 141 16.00 -44.96 -42.61
N HIS A 142 14.69 -45.21 -42.83
CA HIS A 142 14.23 -46.35 -43.64
C HIS A 142 14.62 -46.19 -45.12
N GLY A 143 14.53 -44.97 -45.67
CA GLY A 143 14.92 -44.70 -47.06
C GLY A 143 16.41 -44.90 -47.32
N ALA A 144 17.25 -44.42 -46.41
CA ALA A 144 18.71 -44.54 -46.51
C ALA A 144 19.18 -46.00 -46.43
N GLU A 145 18.64 -46.77 -45.49
CA GLU A 145 18.98 -48.18 -45.31
C GLU A 145 18.65 -49.01 -46.55
N LYS A 146 17.49 -48.76 -47.18
CA LYS A 146 17.07 -49.46 -48.40
C LYS A 146 18.04 -49.22 -49.56
N GLY A 147 18.39 -47.97 -49.83
CA GLY A 147 19.30 -47.61 -50.92
C GLY A 147 20.71 -48.16 -50.72
N ALA A 148 21.23 -48.11 -49.49
CA ALA A 148 22.54 -48.67 -49.16
C ALA A 148 22.60 -50.19 -49.40
N LYS A 149 21.57 -50.94 -48.98
CA LYS A 149 21.47 -52.39 -49.19
C LYS A 149 21.44 -52.78 -50.67
N GLU A 150 20.76 -51.99 -51.52
CA GLU A 150 20.71 -52.24 -52.97
C GLU A 150 22.09 -52.06 -53.62
N VAL A 151 22.81 -51.00 -53.24
CA VAL A 151 24.19 -50.75 -53.69
C VAL A 151 25.14 -51.86 -53.23
N ASP A 152 25.08 -52.26 -51.97
CA ASP A 152 25.94 -53.32 -51.42
C ASP A 152 25.70 -54.68 -52.08
N LYS A 153 24.43 -55.01 -52.38
CA LYS A 153 24.10 -56.23 -53.13
C LYS A 153 24.70 -56.22 -54.54
N ALA A 154 24.63 -55.09 -55.23
CA ALA A 154 25.21 -54.93 -56.56
C ALA A 154 26.74 -55.04 -56.52
N ARG A 155 27.39 -54.35 -55.57
CA ARG A 155 28.84 -54.42 -55.31
C ARG A 155 29.33 -55.83 -55.06
N ASN A 156 28.68 -56.55 -54.15
CA ASN A 156 29.02 -57.94 -53.82
C ASN A 156 28.89 -58.87 -55.03
N THR A 157 27.89 -58.64 -55.88
CA THR A 157 27.68 -59.45 -57.10
C THR A 157 28.76 -59.17 -58.13
N THR A 158 29.16 -57.91 -58.32
CA THR A 158 30.27 -57.53 -59.19
C THR A 158 31.60 -58.08 -58.68
N GLN A 159 31.88 -57.94 -57.38
CA GLN A 159 33.12 -58.38 -56.74
C GLN A 159 33.35 -59.88 -56.93
N LYS A 160 32.32 -60.72 -56.66
CA LYS A 160 32.39 -62.17 -56.91
C LYS A 160 32.73 -62.51 -58.36
N GLN A 161 32.21 -61.74 -59.32
CA GLN A 161 32.49 -61.96 -60.74
C GLN A 161 33.92 -61.52 -61.10
N ILE A 162 34.44 -60.46 -60.48
CA ILE A 162 35.83 -60.01 -60.65
C ILE A 162 36.80 -61.06 -60.10
N GLU A 163 36.50 -61.63 -58.94
CA GLU A 163 37.29 -62.71 -58.35
C GLU A 163 37.28 -63.95 -59.23
N LEU A 164 36.12 -64.34 -59.76
CA LEU A 164 36.01 -65.43 -60.73
C LEU A 164 36.86 -65.16 -61.98
N LEU A 165 36.83 -63.93 -62.52
CA LEU A 165 37.69 -63.55 -63.65
C LEU A 165 39.17 -63.74 -63.31
N GLY A 166 39.61 -63.27 -62.13
CA GLY A 166 41.00 -63.42 -61.69
C GLY A 166 41.44 -64.88 -61.59
N GLN A 167 40.58 -65.75 -61.04
CA GLN A 167 40.85 -67.19 -60.93
C GLN A 167 41.02 -67.86 -62.29
N HIS A 168 40.11 -67.58 -63.23
CA HIS A 168 40.14 -68.21 -64.56
C HIS A 168 41.22 -67.62 -65.47
N ALA A 169 41.52 -66.33 -65.35
CA ALA A 169 42.65 -65.70 -66.05
C ALA A 169 43.99 -66.30 -65.61
N ALA A 170 44.22 -66.45 -64.30
CA ALA A 170 45.43 -67.12 -63.80
C ALA A 170 45.50 -68.60 -64.23
N SER A 171 44.35 -69.29 -64.26
CA SER A 171 44.27 -70.68 -64.71
C SER A 171 44.62 -70.83 -66.20
N PHE A 172 44.22 -69.89 -67.04
CA PHE A 172 44.56 -69.87 -68.48
C PHE A 172 46.08 -69.92 -68.71
N ASP A 173 46.83 -69.08 -67.99
CA ASP A 173 48.30 -69.02 -68.08
C ASP A 173 48.96 -70.33 -67.63
N SER A 174 48.41 -70.97 -66.57
CA SER A 174 48.95 -72.22 -66.02
C SER A 174 48.56 -73.49 -66.79
N ALA A 175 47.42 -73.49 -67.49
CA ALA A 175 46.85 -74.66 -68.18
C ALA A 175 47.15 -74.69 -69.69
N GLY A 176 47.95 -73.74 -70.21
CA GLY A 176 48.31 -73.69 -71.64
C GLY A 176 47.12 -73.42 -72.57
N GLY A 177 46.08 -72.73 -72.07
CA GLY A 177 44.91 -72.34 -72.86
C GLY A 177 43.81 -73.38 -73.04
N HIS A 178 43.89 -74.56 -72.40
CA HIS A 178 42.85 -75.60 -72.51
C HIS A 178 41.73 -75.41 -71.46
N LEU A 179 40.86 -74.41 -71.66
CA LEU A 179 39.71 -74.13 -70.80
C LEU A 179 38.37 -74.52 -71.44
N SER A 180 37.35 -74.76 -70.61
CA SER A 180 35.95 -74.89 -71.06
C SER A 180 35.43 -73.57 -71.62
N SER A 181 34.52 -73.60 -72.59
CA SER A 181 33.96 -72.37 -73.20
C SER A 181 33.28 -71.43 -72.20
N HIS A 182 32.72 -71.97 -71.11
CA HIS A 182 32.09 -71.18 -70.04
C HIS A 182 33.12 -70.53 -69.10
N ASP A 183 34.30 -71.13 -69.02
CA ASP A 183 35.41 -70.73 -68.14
C ASP A 183 36.41 -69.82 -68.86
N ASP A 184 36.10 -69.46 -70.10
CA ASP A 184 36.87 -68.55 -70.93
C ASP A 184 36.95 -67.15 -70.27
N PRO A 185 38.16 -66.64 -69.97
CA PRO A 185 38.34 -65.35 -69.30
C PRO A 185 37.70 -64.17 -70.04
N TYR A 186 37.63 -64.19 -71.38
CA TYR A 186 36.97 -63.14 -72.16
C TYR A 186 35.45 -63.15 -71.95
N VAL A 187 34.83 -64.34 -71.89
CA VAL A 187 33.40 -64.47 -71.58
C VAL A 187 33.11 -63.96 -70.17
N ILE A 188 33.92 -64.35 -69.18
CA ILE A 188 33.79 -63.91 -67.78
C ILE A 188 34.00 -62.39 -67.66
N TYR A 189 34.96 -61.82 -68.38
CA TYR A 189 35.22 -60.37 -68.43
C TYR A 189 34.01 -59.58 -68.94
N ARG A 190 33.34 -60.05 -69.99
CA ARG A 190 32.07 -59.43 -70.43
C ARG A 190 30.98 -59.53 -69.35
N GLY A 191 30.95 -60.63 -68.59
CA GLY A 191 30.09 -60.77 -67.41
C GLY A 191 30.40 -59.77 -66.30
N VAL A 192 31.68 -59.47 -66.05
CA VAL A 192 32.12 -58.40 -65.14
C VAL A 192 31.60 -57.05 -65.61
N LEU A 193 31.82 -56.68 -66.89
CA LEU A 193 31.36 -55.40 -67.44
C LEU A 193 29.83 -55.23 -67.31
N HIS A 194 29.05 -56.29 -67.55
CA HIS A 194 27.60 -56.27 -67.39
C HIS A 194 27.16 -56.00 -65.93
N ARG A 195 27.80 -56.65 -64.96
CA ARG A 195 27.51 -56.44 -63.52
C ARG A 195 27.99 -55.08 -63.03
N LEU A 196 29.16 -54.64 -63.49
CA LEU A 196 29.70 -53.33 -63.19
C LEU A 196 28.77 -52.22 -63.68
N ASN A 197 28.22 -52.35 -64.90
CA ASN A 197 27.21 -51.42 -65.40
C ASN A 197 25.96 -51.39 -64.50
N SER A 198 25.48 -52.56 -64.06
CA SER A 198 24.34 -52.66 -63.13
C SER A 198 24.64 -52.03 -61.76
N GLN A 199 25.85 -52.20 -61.24
CA GLN A 199 26.30 -51.56 -60.00
C GLN A 199 26.36 -50.04 -60.13
N VAL A 200 26.95 -49.51 -61.21
CA VAL A 200 27.02 -48.07 -61.44
C VAL A 200 25.62 -47.45 -61.56
N ILE A 201 24.67 -48.16 -62.19
CA ILE A 201 23.27 -47.73 -62.23
C ILE A 201 22.68 -47.67 -60.81
N ALA A 202 22.88 -48.71 -59.99
CA ALA A 202 22.38 -48.72 -58.61
C ALA A 202 23.00 -47.60 -57.75
N GLU A 203 24.31 -47.35 -57.87
CA GLU A 203 25.01 -46.27 -57.18
C GLU A 203 24.51 -44.88 -57.61
N ASN A 204 24.31 -44.67 -58.92
CA ASN A 204 23.75 -43.42 -59.45
C ASN A 204 22.31 -43.19 -58.99
N ASN A 205 21.48 -44.24 -58.96
CA ASN A 205 20.11 -44.15 -58.44
C ASN A 205 20.11 -43.77 -56.97
N HIS A 206 20.90 -44.45 -56.14
CA HIS A 206 21.02 -44.11 -54.72
C HIS A 206 21.51 -42.67 -54.50
N ARG A 207 22.48 -42.21 -55.30
CA ARG A 207 22.94 -40.81 -55.28
C ARG A 207 21.80 -39.84 -55.61
N ASN A 208 21.03 -40.10 -56.66
CA ASN A 208 19.91 -39.25 -57.06
C ASN A 208 18.81 -39.22 -56.00
N ASP A 209 18.54 -40.36 -55.34
CA ASP A 209 17.61 -40.43 -54.21
C ASP A 209 18.08 -39.56 -53.03
N LEU A 210 19.37 -39.62 -52.69
CA LEU A 210 19.94 -38.76 -51.64
C LEU A 210 19.84 -37.27 -51.99
N ILE A 211 20.08 -36.90 -53.25
CA ILE A 211 19.90 -35.50 -53.71
C ILE A 211 18.42 -35.08 -53.57
N ALA A 212 17.48 -35.96 -53.95
CA ALA A 212 16.06 -35.68 -53.80
C ALA A 212 15.67 -35.52 -52.32
N VAL A 213 16.22 -36.35 -51.43
CA VAL A 213 16.05 -36.22 -49.98
C VAL A 213 16.59 -34.87 -49.49
N GLN A 214 17.78 -34.45 -49.92
CA GLN A 214 18.35 -33.14 -49.55
C GLN A 214 17.46 -31.97 -49.98
N ASN A 215 16.92 -32.00 -51.20
CA ASN A 215 16.02 -30.96 -51.69
C ASN A 215 14.71 -30.92 -50.88
N ASN A 216 14.13 -32.08 -50.56
CA ASN A 216 12.96 -32.16 -49.68
C ASN A 216 13.26 -31.66 -48.27
N PHE A 217 14.49 -31.90 -47.80
CA PHE A 217 14.95 -31.45 -46.49
C PHE A 217 15.01 -29.93 -46.38
N GLN A 218 15.51 -29.27 -47.43
CA GLN A 218 15.53 -27.81 -47.50
C GLN A 218 14.13 -27.23 -47.34
N SER A 219 13.15 -27.74 -48.09
CA SER A 219 11.75 -27.29 -47.98
C SER A 219 11.15 -27.61 -46.60
N PHE A 220 11.50 -28.75 -46.01
CA PHE A 220 11.04 -29.13 -44.69
C PHE A 220 11.61 -28.22 -43.58
N GLU A 221 12.89 -27.85 -43.64
CA GLU A 221 13.47 -26.89 -42.70
C GLU A 221 12.81 -25.51 -42.79
N ALA A 222 12.52 -25.04 -44.01
CA ALA A 222 11.77 -23.81 -44.20
C ALA A 222 10.39 -23.90 -43.52
N HIS A 223 9.69 -25.02 -43.70
CA HIS A 223 8.41 -25.27 -43.05
C HIS A 223 8.50 -25.29 -41.51
N ILE A 224 9.54 -25.92 -40.93
CA ILE A 224 9.76 -25.90 -39.47
C ILE A 224 9.83 -24.45 -38.97
N ILE A 225 10.61 -23.60 -39.65
CA ILE A 225 10.77 -22.19 -39.28
C ILE A 225 9.45 -21.45 -39.39
N GLU A 226 8.70 -21.62 -40.48
CA GLU A 226 7.39 -20.99 -40.68
C GLU A 226 6.39 -21.35 -39.57
N VAL A 227 6.31 -22.63 -39.19
CA VAL A 227 5.40 -23.08 -38.12
C VAL A 227 5.81 -22.50 -36.76
N VAL A 228 7.11 -22.43 -36.48
CA VAL A 228 7.61 -21.77 -35.26
C VAL A 228 7.27 -20.27 -35.27
N GLN A 229 7.45 -19.58 -36.39
CA GLN A 229 7.08 -18.17 -36.53
C GLN A 229 5.58 -17.95 -36.25
N GLN A 230 4.71 -18.77 -36.83
CA GLN A 230 3.27 -18.70 -36.60
C GLN A 230 2.90 -18.94 -35.13
N ALA A 231 3.53 -19.93 -34.48
CA ALA A 231 3.31 -20.20 -33.06
C ALA A 231 3.75 -19.01 -32.19
N MET A 232 4.89 -18.39 -32.50
CA MET A 232 5.39 -17.21 -31.79
C MET A 232 4.53 -15.96 -32.02
N GLU A 233 4.01 -15.78 -33.22
CA GLU A 233 3.08 -14.69 -33.53
C GLU A 233 1.78 -14.84 -32.73
N ALA A 234 1.18 -16.03 -32.74
CA ALA A 234 -0.02 -16.33 -31.97
C ALA A 234 0.21 -16.13 -30.46
N PHE A 235 1.34 -16.61 -29.92
CA PHE A 235 1.72 -16.36 -28.53
C PHE A 235 1.83 -14.87 -28.23
N THR A 236 2.49 -14.09 -29.10
CA THR A 236 2.68 -12.65 -28.91
C THR A 236 1.36 -11.90 -28.89
N GLN A 237 0.41 -12.26 -29.75
CA GLN A 237 -0.93 -11.68 -29.75
C GLN A 237 -1.68 -11.97 -28.44
N LEU A 238 -1.62 -13.22 -27.96
CA LEU A 238 -2.28 -13.62 -26.71
C LEU A 238 -1.66 -12.94 -25.48
N ALA A 239 -0.35 -13.09 -25.29
CA ALA A 239 0.35 -12.55 -24.13
C ALA A 239 0.43 -11.01 -24.17
N GLY A 240 0.67 -10.43 -25.34
CA GLY A 240 0.67 -8.98 -25.54
C GLY A 240 -0.71 -8.37 -25.29
N GLY A 241 -1.78 -8.97 -25.83
CA GLY A 241 -3.14 -8.54 -25.56
C GLY A 241 -3.52 -8.64 -24.08
N GLN A 242 -3.04 -9.68 -23.37
CA GLN A 242 -3.22 -9.81 -21.92
C GLN A 242 -2.49 -8.70 -21.15
N ALA A 243 -1.27 -8.35 -21.56
CA ALA A 243 -0.50 -7.26 -20.95
C ALA A 243 -1.21 -5.90 -21.13
N ASP A 244 -1.77 -5.64 -22.31
CA ASP A 244 -2.53 -4.42 -22.58
C ASP A 244 -3.82 -4.35 -21.74
N LYS A 245 -4.56 -5.46 -21.65
CA LYS A 245 -5.73 -5.55 -20.74
C LYS A 245 -5.32 -5.26 -19.29
N THR A 246 -4.21 -5.83 -18.83
CA THR A 246 -3.68 -5.60 -17.47
C THR A 246 -3.39 -4.11 -17.23
N ARG A 247 -2.69 -3.47 -18.16
CA ARG A 247 -2.39 -2.04 -18.10
C ARG A 247 -3.67 -1.19 -18.04
N ALA A 248 -4.68 -1.53 -18.85
CA ALA A 248 -5.96 -0.84 -18.84
C ALA A 248 -6.68 -0.95 -17.48
N LEU A 249 -6.72 -2.15 -16.88
CA LEU A 249 -7.35 -2.39 -15.58
C LEU A 249 -6.67 -1.61 -14.45
N TYR A 250 -5.33 -1.53 -14.44
CA TYR A 250 -4.61 -0.70 -13.47
C TYR A 250 -4.84 0.80 -13.66
N ASN A 251 -4.88 1.27 -14.91
CA ASN A 251 -5.18 2.67 -15.19
C ASN A 251 -6.60 3.05 -14.79
N ASP A 252 -7.56 2.12 -14.92
CA ASP A 252 -8.93 2.33 -14.45
C ASP A 252 -8.99 2.50 -12.93
N GLN A 253 -8.31 1.62 -12.16
CA GLN A 253 -8.19 1.77 -10.71
C GLN A 253 -7.60 3.14 -10.32
N LEU A 254 -6.52 3.55 -10.97
CA LEU A 254 -5.88 4.85 -10.74
C LEU A 254 -6.83 6.02 -11.07
N SER A 255 -7.52 5.95 -12.21
CA SER A 255 -8.48 6.96 -12.65
C SER A 255 -9.62 7.12 -11.65
N VAL A 256 -10.14 6.03 -11.07
CA VAL A 256 -11.23 6.11 -10.08
C VAL A 256 -10.78 6.81 -8.81
N ILE A 257 -9.63 6.46 -8.23
CA ILE A 257 -9.16 7.13 -7.00
C ILE A 257 -8.79 8.60 -7.24
N GLN A 258 -8.23 8.93 -8.41
CA GLN A 258 -7.89 10.31 -8.77
C GLN A 258 -9.12 11.21 -8.96
N ARG A 259 -10.30 10.63 -9.23
CA ARG A 259 -11.56 11.38 -9.36
C ARG A 259 -12.24 11.65 -8.02
N VAL A 260 -11.79 11.00 -6.92
CA VAL A 260 -12.32 11.27 -5.58
C VAL A 260 -11.85 12.65 -5.15
N ALA A 261 -12.77 13.59 -4.97
CA ALA A 261 -12.43 14.92 -4.49
C ALA A 261 -11.89 14.85 -3.04
N PRO A 262 -10.85 15.61 -2.68
CA PRO A 262 -10.22 15.50 -1.35
C PRO A 262 -11.18 15.74 -0.17
N ASP A 263 -12.21 16.55 -0.37
CA ASP A 263 -13.21 16.90 0.64
C ASP A 263 -14.50 16.05 0.54
N PHE A 264 -14.59 15.14 -0.43
CA PHE A 264 -15.79 14.32 -0.69
C PHE A 264 -16.25 13.57 0.56
N GLU A 265 -15.36 12.77 1.14
CA GLU A 265 -15.67 11.95 2.32
C GLU A 265 -15.99 12.82 3.54
N TRP A 266 -15.23 13.89 3.74
CA TRP A 266 -15.43 14.78 4.89
C TRP A 266 -16.77 15.52 4.80
N ASN A 267 -17.13 16.02 3.63
CA ASN A 267 -18.40 16.71 3.44
C ASN A 267 -19.59 15.78 3.63
N ALA A 268 -19.50 14.56 3.11
CA ALA A 268 -20.53 13.55 3.30
C ALA A 268 -20.64 13.10 4.77
N PHE A 269 -19.51 12.88 5.44
CA PHE A 269 -19.46 12.54 6.86
C PHE A 269 -20.05 13.66 7.74
N LYS A 270 -19.68 14.92 7.49
CA LYS A 270 -20.24 16.09 8.17
C LYS A 270 -21.75 16.16 8.02
N ALA A 271 -22.25 15.99 6.81
CA ALA A 271 -23.68 16.03 6.54
C ALA A 271 -24.43 14.91 7.29
N ARG A 272 -23.89 13.69 7.32
CA ARG A 272 -24.49 12.55 8.03
C ARG A 272 -24.40 12.65 9.56
N SER A 273 -23.41 13.39 10.08
CA SER A 273 -23.11 13.50 11.52
C SER A 273 -23.37 14.90 12.08
N ALA A 274 -24.15 15.72 11.37
CA ALA A 274 -24.37 17.13 11.71
C ALA A 274 -25.01 17.32 13.10
N ASP A 275 -25.75 16.33 13.59
CA ASP A 275 -26.37 16.31 14.92
C ASP A 275 -25.37 16.09 16.07
N ARG A 276 -24.17 15.57 15.76
CA ARG A 276 -23.14 15.23 16.75
C ARG A 276 -21.89 16.08 16.66
N LEU A 277 -21.62 16.62 15.48
CA LEU A 277 -20.49 17.50 15.27
C LEU A 277 -20.77 18.87 15.89
N VAL A 278 -19.73 19.46 16.49
CA VAL A 278 -19.80 20.83 17.00
C VAL A 278 -20.02 21.77 15.82
N ASP A 279 -21.02 22.65 15.93
CA ASP A 279 -21.25 23.70 14.93
C ASP A 279 -20.17 24.78 15.08
N PRO A 280 -19.33 25.01 14.05
CA PRO A 280 -18.32 26.07 14.09
C PRO A 280 -18.89 27.48 14.25
N ASN A 281 -20.19 27.66 13.98
CA ASN A 281 -20.87 28.94 14.12
C ASN A 281 -21.46 29.14 15.52
N GLU A 282 -21.43 28.12 16.38
CA GLU A 282 -21.84 28.30 17.78
C GLU A 282 -20.84 29.23 18.50
N PRO A 283 -21.34 30.28 19.18
CA PRO A 283 -20.46 31.19 19.90
C PRO A 283 -19.75 30.45 21.04
N ALA A 284 -18.50 30.83 21.29
CA ALA A 284 -17.79 30.36 22.46
C ALA A 284 -18.61 30.64 23.72
N ARG A 285 -18.67 29.66 24.63
CA ARG A 285 -19.37 29.86 25.90
C ARG A 285 -18.68 30.98 26.69
N SER A 286 -19.44 31.99 27.09
CA SER A 286 -18.99 33.05 27.99
C SER A 286 -19.61 32.86 29.37
N VAL A 287 -18.86 33.16 30.43
CA VAL A 287 -19.38 33.19 31.80
C VAL A 287 -20.54 34.17 31.92
N ASP A 288 -20.48 35.30 31.21
CA ASP A 288 -21.56 36.32 31.20
C ASP A 288 -22.87 35.80 30.60
N ALA A 289 -22.80 34.76 29.77
CA ALA A 289 -23.97 34.12 29.18
C ALA A 289 -24.54 32.99 30.05
N ILE A 290 -23.90 32.67 31.19
CA ILE A 290 -24.34 31.61 32.10
C ILE A 290 -25.26 32.21 33.15
N GLN A 291 -26.55 31.85 33.09
CA GLN A 291 -27.48 32.15 34.17
C GLN A 291 -27.39 31.06 35.24
N PHE A 292 -27.20 31.47 36.49
CA PHE A 292 -27.32 30.59 37.65
C PHE A 292 -28.20 31.21 38.74
N PRO A 293 -28.83 30.41 39.62
CA PRO A 293 -29.69 30.94 40.68
C PRO A 293 -28.95 31.93 41.59
N ASN A 294 -29.63 33.00 42.00
CA ASN A 294 -29.13 34.07 42.89
C ASN A 294 -28.03 34.98 42.32
N MET A 295 -27.67 34.90 41.04
CA MET A 295 -26.68 35.78 40.41
C MET A 295 -26.99 37.28 40.64
N ASP A 296 -28.25 37.67 40.43
CA ASP A 296 -28.72 39.06 40.56
C ASP A 296 -29.21 39.44 41.97
N HIS A 297 -29.07 38.55 42.95
CA HIS A 297 -29.56 38.79 44.29
C HIS A 297 -28.87 40.01 44.92
N VAL A 298 -29.61 40.91 45.57
CA VAL A 298 -29.04 42.18 46.08
C VAL A 298 -27.83 41.95 46.99
N ALA A 299 -27.81 40.87 47.76
CA ALA A 299 -26.68 40.51 48.64
C ALA A 299 -25.36 40.17 47.91
N THR A 300 -25.38 39.87 46.60
CA THR A 300 -24.17 39.58 45.81
C THR A 300 -23.54 40.84 45.20
N LYS A 301 -24.24 41.99 45.28
CA LYS A 301 -23.78 43.27 44.73
C LYS A 301 -23.09 44.10 45.81
N ALA A 302 -21.87 44.55 45.54
CA ALA A 302 -21.12 45.40 46.46
C ALA A 302 -21.83 46.75 46.67
N LEU A 303 -21.81 47.26 47.91
CA LEU A 303 -22.25 48.63 48.22
C LEU A 303 -21.22 49.67 47.77
N ILE A 304 -19.94 49.32 47.91
CA ILE A 304 -18.80 50.03 47.30
C ILE A 304 -17.64 49.03 47.16
N GLU A 305 -16.88 49.15 46.08
CA GLU A 305 -15.68 48.36 45.84
C GLU A 305 -14.62 49.17 45.09
N GLY A 306 -13.35 48.78 45.24
CA GLY A 306 -12.24 49.47 44.60
C GLY A 306 -10.91 49.27 45.30
N SER A 307 -9.82 49.73 44.67
CA SER A 307 -8.49 49.68 45.25
C SER A 307 -8.28 50.82 46.25
N LEU A 308 -7.71 50.47 47.42
CA LEU A 308 -7.28 51.44 48.44
C LEU A 308 -5.83 51.17 48.84
N GLU A 309 -5.11 52.23 49.15
CA GLU A 309 -3.77 52.17 49.72
C GLU A 309 -3.86 52.05 51.25
N ARG A 310 -3.37 50.96 51.83
CA ARG A 310 -3.31 50.76 53.28
C ARG A 310 -1.90 51.01 53.82
N LYS A 311 -1.77 51.81 54.87
CA LYS A 311 -0.47 51.99 55.56
C LYS A 311 -0.05 50.67 56.23
N SER A 312 1.18 50.20 55.97
CA SER A 312 1.68 48.95 56.54
C SER A 312 1.76 49.01 58.08
N ARG A 313 1.43 47.89 58.72
CA ARG A 313 1.53 47.69 60.18
C ARG A 313 2.93 47.26 60.61
N ASN A 314 3.73 46.72 59.69
CA ASN A 314 5.02 46.16 60.02
C ASN A 314 6.04 47.31 60.18
N LYS A 315 6.59 47.50 61.38
CA LYS A 315 7.57 48.59 61.65
C LYS A 315 8.85 48.50 60.78
N LEU A 316 9.08 47.36 60.14
CA LEU A 316 10.18 47.13 59.19
C LEU A 316 9.87 47.49 57.73
N SER A 317 8.59 47.67 57.37
CA SER A 317 8.18 48.08 56.02
C SER A 317 7.49 49.44 56.09
N TRP A 318 8.19 50.49 55.71
CA TRP A 318 7.63 51.84 55.63
C TRP A 318 6.99 52.04 54.26
N GLY A 319 5.66 52.09 54.19
CA GLY A 319 4.93 52.33 52.95
C GLY A 319 3.43 52.09 53.03
N TYR A 320 2.76 52.42 51.92
CA TYR A 320 1.38 52.05 51.63
C TYR A 320 1.37 50.83 50.70
N SER A 321 0.46 49.88 50.92
CA SER A 321 0.22 48.73 50.05
C SER A 321 -1.17 48.84 49.45
N THR A 322 -1.30 48.63 48.13
CA THR A 322 -2.60 48.64 47.45
C THR A 322 -3.22 47.24 47.50
N SER A 323 -4.47 47.17 47.96
CA SER A 323 -5.30 45.95 47.92
C SER A 323 -6.70 46.32 47.40
N TYR A 324 -7.49 45.32 47.00
CA TYR A 324 -8.87 45.51 46.59
C TYR A 324 -9.82 45.38 47.78
N TYR A 325 -10.72 46.34 47.97
CA TYR A 325 -11.64 46.35 49.10
C TYR A 325 -13.07 46.31 48.62
N VAL A 326 -13.94 45.65 49.38
CA VAL A 326 -15.36 45.49 49.06
C VAL A 326 -16.18 45.65 50.34
N VAL A 327 -17.20 46.52 50.30
CA VAL A 327 -18.23 46.57 51.34
C VAL A 327 -19.48 45.86 50.83
N THR A 328 -19.97 44.88 51.58
CA THR A 328 -21.13 44.07 51.18
C THR A 328 -22.40 44.49 51.92
N PRO A 329 -23.61 44.18 51.39
CA PRO A 329 -24.87 44.39 52.10
C PRO A 329 -24.95 43.68 53.46
N SER A 330 -24.17 42.61 53.65
CA SER A 330 -23.98 41.92 54.94
C SER A 330 -23.12 42.69 55.94
N LYS A 331 -22.78 43.96 55.65
CA LYS A 331 -22.06 44.88 56.52
C LYS A 331 -20.62 44.45 56.83
N PHE A 332 -19.99 43.69 55.94
CA PHE A 332 -18.57 43.40 56.00
C PHE A 332 -17.76 44.30 55.08
N LEU A 333 -16.58 44.71 55.53
CA LEU A 333 -15.50 45.22 54.70
C LEU A 333 -14.49 44.09 54.49
N HIS A 334 -14.38 43.60 53.26
CA HIS A 334 -13.42 42.58 52.86
C HIS A 334 -12.20 43.21 52.17
N GLU A 335 -11.03 42.63 52.38
CA GLU A 335 -9.82 42.87 51.61
C GLU A 335 -9.52 41.65 50.76
N PHE A 336 -9.31 41.86 49.47
CA PHE A 336 -8.80 40.89 48.52
C PHE A 336 -7.49 41.39 47.95
N LYS A 337 -6.65 40.46 47.47
CA LYS A 337 -5.39 40.79 46.83
C LYS A 337 -5.60 41.62 45.55
N ASP A 338 -6.59 41.25 44.74
CA ASP A 338 -7.03 41.97 43.54
C ASP A 338 -8.54 41.73 43.29
N SER A 339 -9.06 42.28 42.19
CA SER A 339 -10.47 42.16 41.78
C SER A 339 -10.74 40.98 40.83
N ASP A 340 -9.75 40.12 40.58
CA ASP A 340 -9.87 39.06 39.58
C ASP A 340 -10.45 37.78 40.18
N ASN A 341 -11.60 37.37 39.67
CA ASN A 341 -12.29 36.15 40.08
C ASN A 341 -11.79 34.89 39.33
N ASN A 342 -10.93 35.04 38.31
CA ASN A 342 -10.56 33.96 37.39
C ASN A 342 -9.21 33.33 37.71
N ARG A 343 -8.16 34.13 37.98
CA ARG A 343 -6.79 33.59 38.19
C ARG A 343 -6.69 32.76 39.47
N GLN A 344 -7.40 33.13 40.53
CA GLN A 344 -7.41 32.43 41.81
C GLN A 344 -8.79 32.50 42.46
N ASP A 345 -9.13 31.49 43.26
CA ASP A 345 -10.34 31.49 44.07
C ASP A 345 -10.35 32.70 45.04
N PRO A 346 -11.31 33.63 44.94
CA PRO A 346 -11.29 34.88 45.70
C PRO A 346 -11.49 34.61 47.19
N LYS A 347 -10.45 34.84 47.99
CA LYS A 347 -10.46 34.65 49.45
C LYS A 347 -10.17 35.98 50.15
N PRO A 348 -11.04 36.44 51.07
CA PRO A 348 -10.77 37.64 51.85
C PRO A 348 -9.53 37.44 52.75
N GLU A 349 -8.50 38.26 52.57
CA GLU A 349 -7.31 38.29 53.44
C GLU A 349 -7.62 38.95 54.80
N LEU A 350 -8.58 39.88 54.79
CA LEU A 350 -9.11 40.58 55.96
C LEU A 350 -10.62 40.71 55.79
N SER A 351 -11.37 40.60 56.90
CA SER A 351 -12.81 40.85 56.91
C SER A 351 -13.21 41.56 58.21
N ILE A 352 -13.71 42.80 58.12
CA ILE A 352 -14.17 43.54 59.30
C ILE A 352 -15.70 43.65 59.26
N TYR A 353 -16.36 43.26 60.34
CA TYR A 353 -17.79 43.53 60.51
C TYR A 353 -17.97 44.99 60.94
N LEU A 354 -18.56 45.80 60.06
CA LEU A 354 -18.64 47.25 60.19
C LEU A 354 -19.47 47.75 61.38
N PRO A 355 -20.57 47.09 61.80
CA PRO A 355 -21.32 47.50 63.00
C PRO A 355 -20.51 47.44 64.30
N ASP A 356 -19.47 46.60 64.35
CA ASP A 356 -18.54 46.50 65.49
C ASP A 356 -17.30 47.41 65.33
N ALA A 357 -17.20 48.15 64.22
CA ALA A 357 -16.02 48.93 63.85
C ALA A 357 -16.21 50.43 64.17
N VAL A 358 -15.10 51.10 64.49
CA VAL A 358 -15.04 52.56 64.65
C VAL A 358 -14.47 53.15 63.37
N ILE A 359 -15.26 53.99 62.69
CA ILE A 359 -14.85 54.67 61.46
C ILE A 359 -14.29 56.06 61.81
N GLY A 360 -13.02 56.29 61.48
CA GLY A 360 -12.33 57.57 61.67
C GLY A 360 -12.74 58.61 60.62
N THR A 361 -12.55 59.89 60.94
CA THR A 361 -12.91 61.00 60.04
C THR A 361 -12.01 61.05 58.81
N VAL A 362 -12.54 61.60 57.71
CA VAL A 362 -11.78 61.81 56.47
C VAL A 362 -10.90 63.04 56.61
N GLN A 363 -9.62 62.91 56.27
CA GLN A 363 -8.64 63.99 56.21
C GLN A 363 -7.97 63.98 54.83
N GLY A 364 -8.48 64.82 53.93
CA GLY A 364 -8.08 64.81 52.52
C GLY A 364 -8.43 63.46 51.88
N GLU A 365 -7.40 62.72 51.45
CA GLU A 365 -7.53 61.39 50.84
C GLU A 365 -7.53 60.24 51.85
N LYS A 366 -7.32 60.54 53.15
CA LYS A 366 -7.06 59.51 54.18
C LYS A 366 -8.23 59.34 55.12
N PHE A 367 -8.46 58.11 55.57
CA PHE A 367 -9.42 57.77 56.60
C PHE A 367 -8.95 56.52 57.36
N SER A 368 -9.55 56.21 58.51
CA SER A 368 -9.23 54.99 59.25
C SER A 368 -10.45 54.16 59.59
N VAL A 369 -10.27 52.84 59.68
CA VAL A 369 -11.28 51.89 60.15
C VAL A 369 -10.64 51.03 61.22
N LYS A 370 -11.20 51.07 62.43
CA LYS A 370 -10.73 50.26 63.54
C LYS A 370 -11.74 49.18 63.87
N GLY A 371 -11.39 47.92 63.63
CA GLY A 371 -12.30 46.80 63.81
C GLY A 371 -11.58 45.49 64.13
N LYS A 372 -12.34 44.48 64.54
CA LYS A 372 -11.81 43.13 64.75
C LYS A 372 -11.83 42.37 63.41
N ASP A 373 -10.71 41.77 63.05
CA ASP A 373 -10.63 40.91 61.85
C ASP A 373 -11.36 39.57 62.10
N LYS A 374 -12.27 39.24 61.19
CA LYS A 374 -13.12 38.05 61.16
C LYS A 374 -12.76 37.11 59.98
N SER A 375 -11.68 37.39 59.24
CA SER A 375 -11.22 36.58 58.09
C SER A 375 -10.82 35.14 58.46
N LYS A 376 -10.68 34.82 59.76
CA LYS A 376 -10.25 33.51 60.30
C LYS A 376 -8.89 33.02 59.79
N THR A 377 -8.11 33.89 59.14
CA THR A 377 -6.72 33.62 58.76
C THR A 377 -5.86 33.37 60.00
N MET A 378 -4.68 32.74 59.84
CA MET A 378 -3.77 32.53 60.99
C MET A 378 -3.37 33.86 61.66
N SER A 379 -3.28 34.94 60.90
CA SER A 379 -3.00 36.31 61.38
C SER A 379 -4.17 36.92 62.17
N SER A 380 -5.41 36.68 61.76
CA SER A 380 -6.64 37.16 62.43
C SER A 380 -6.78 36.67 63.88
N LYS A 381 -6.25 35.48 64.19
CA LYS A 381 -6.36 34.87 65.53
C LYS A 381 -5.41 35.46 66.58
N LEU A 382 -4.37 36.19 66.15
CA LEU A 382 -3.35 36.75 67.05
C LEU A 382 -3.55 38.25 67.32
N THR A 383 -4.33 38.95 66.49
CA THR A 383 -4.52 40.39 66.58
C THR A 383 -5.91 40.74 67.13
N GLY A 384 -5.97 41.58 68.17
CA GLY A 384 -7.22 42.19 68.65
C GLY A 384 -7.82 43.19 67.65
N SER A 385 -8.43 44.28 68.15
CA SER A 385 -8.89 45.38 67.29
C SER A 385 -7.71 45.98 66.51
N THR A 386 -7.85 46.09 65.19
CA THR A 386 -6.83 46.63 64.29
C THR A 386 -7.32 47.92 63.68
N GLU A 387 -6.54 48.99 63.82
CA GLU A 387 -6.78 50.27 63.15
C GLU A 387 -6.08 50.29 61.80
N LEU A 388 -6.86 50.25 60.74
CA LEU A 388 -6.42 50.30 59.36
C LEU A 388 -6.48 51.75 58.90
N ASN A 389 -5.39 52.24 58.33
CA ASN A 389 -5.32 53.59 57.80
C ASN A 389 -5.28 53.49 56.28
N PHE A 390 -6.35 53.96 55.64
CA PHE A 390 -6.54 53.94 54.21
C PHE A 390 -6.21 55.29 53.60
N LYS A 391 -5.78 55.26 52.35
CA LYS A 391 -5.66 56.40 51.43
C LYS A 391 -6.39 56.01 50.14
N ALA A 392 -7.39 56.80 49.78
CA ALA A 392 -8.09 56.67 48.51
C ALA A 392 -7.35 57.45 47.40
N HIS A 393 -7.73 57.21 46.14
CA HIS A 393 -7.14 57.91 44.99
C HIS A 393 -7.45 59.41 44.97
N THR A 394 -8.59 59.81 45.53
CA THR A 394 -9.00 61.21 45.61
C THR A 394 -9.70 61.48 46.95
N ALA A 395 -9.75 62.75 47.37
CA ALA A 395 -10.50 63.17 48.55
C ALA A 395 -12.01 62.89 48.40
N ALA A 396 -12.53 62.98 47.17
CA ALA A 396 -13.92 62.64 46.88
C ALA A 396 -14.19 61.13 47.09
N ASP A 397 -13.27 60.27 46.67
CA ASP A 397 -13.43 58.82 46.88
C ASP A 397 -13.27 58.45 48.36
N ALA A 398 -12.34 59.07 49.08
CA ALA A 398 -12.24 58.91 50.54
C ALA A 398 -13.57 59.27 51.23
N GLN A 399 -14.23 60.33 50.78
CA GLN A 399 -15.54 60.73 51.28
C GLN A 399 -16.64 59.72 50.94
N LYS A 400 -16.66 59.18 49.71
CA LYS A 400 -17.62 58.12 49.31
C LYS A 400 -17.45 56.86 50.15
N TRP A 401 -16.21 56.39 50.30
CA TRP A 401 -15.88 55.25 51.16
C TRP A 401 -16.32 55.49 52.60
N PHE A 402 -16.00 56.66 53.16
CA PHE A 402 -16.42 57.01 54.51
C PHE A 402 -17.95 57.04 54.68
N GLN A 403 -18.69 57.60 53.71
CA GLN A 403 -20.16 57.62 53.76
C GLN A 403 -20.76 56.21 53.82
N VAL A 404 -20.33 55.32 52.93
CA VAL A 404 -20.84 53.93 52.88
C VAL A 404 -20.43 53.16 54.14
N LEU A 405 -19.19 53.32 54.61
CA LEU A 405 -18.70 52.71 55.84
C LEU A 405 -19.44 53.21 57.08
N ALA A 406 -19.67 54.52 57.20
CA ALA A 406 -20.40 55.13 58.31
C ALA A 406 -21.87 54.74 58.29
N GLU A 407 -22.50 54.63 57.11
CA GLU A 407 -23.87 54.13 56.98
C GLU A 407 -23.99 52.66 57.38
N CYS A 408 -23.00 51.83 57.06
CA CYS A 408 -22.96 50.44 57.51
C CYS A 408 -22.60 50.29 59.00
N GLY A 409 -21.85 51.24 59.57
CA GLY A 409 -21.45 51.26 60.99
C GLY A 409 -22.50 51.86 61.93
N LYS A 410 -23.45 52.66 61.42
CA LYS A 410 -24.64 53.04 62.17
C LYS A 410 -25.43 51.77 62.45
N SER A 411 -25.51 51.39 63.72
CA SER A 411 -26.42 50.33 64.16
C SER A 411 -27.86 50.78 63.91
N THR A 412 -28.39 50.53 62.72
CA THR A 412 -29.83 50.48 62.47
C THR A 412 -30.32 49.08 62.85
N ALA A 413 -30.46 48.85 64.15
CA ALA A 413 -31.48 47.91 64.60
C ALA A 413 -32.82 48.63 64.56
N PRO A 414 -33.77 48.13 63.77
CA PRO A 414 -35.08 47.87 64.35
C PRO A 414 -35.44 46.40 64.21
N LEU A 415 -35.85 45.79 65.34
CA LEU A 415 -36.78 44.69 65.30
C LEU A 415 -38.00 45.13 64.47
N SER A 416 -38.43 44.30 63.54
CA SER A 416 -39.82 44.29 63.08
C SER A 416 -40.44 42.97 63.51
N THR A 417 -41.28 43.08 64.54
CA THR A 417 -42.33 42.14 64.93
C THR A 417 -43.26 41.85 63.75
N GLY A 418 -43.85 40.65 63.79
CA GLY A 418 -44.44 39.99 62.64
C GLY A 418 -45.67 40.64 62.00
N SER A 419 -46.01 40.11 60.82
CA SER A 419 -47.37 39.93 60.31
C SER A 419 -47.33 38.94 59.14
N SER A 420 -47.88 37.72 59.34
CA SER A 420 -48.44 36.92 58.23
C SER A 420 -49.68 37.65 57.69
N PRO A 421 -50.11 37.43 56.42
CA PRO A 421 -51.06 36.34 56.15
C PRO A 421 -50.99 35.65 54.77
N ALA A 422 -51.55 34.42 54.74
CA ALA A 422 -52.23 33.65 53.67
C ALA A 422 -51.47 33.36 52.34
N GLY A 423 -51.16 32.10 52.02
CA GLY A 423 -52.01 31.11 51.31
C GLY A 423 -51.65 31.10 49.80
N SER A 424 -51.37 30.03 49.04
CA SER A 424 -51.79 28.63 49.08
C SER A 424 -50.91 27.79 48.11
N THR A 425 -50.64 26.53 48.50
CA THR A 425 -50.35 25.28 47.71
C THR A 425 -49.15 25.21 46.73
N PRO A 426 -48.48 24.03 46.66
CA PRO A 426 -48.94 23.01 45.71
C PRO A 426 -49.07 21.59 46.29
N THR A 427 -50.08 20.93 45.73
CA THR A 427 -50.50 19.55 45.86
C THR A 427 -49.42 18.55 45.44
N SER A 428 -49.27 17.47 46.21
CA SER A 428 -48.77 16.19 45.71
C SER A 428 -49.97 15.24 45.60
N PRO A 429 -50.01 14.32 44.62
CA PRO A 429 -49.53 12.96 44.95
C PRO A 429 -48.82 12.18 43.83
N ASN A 430 -47.97 11.27 44.31
CA ASN A 430 -47.35 10.03 43.77
C ASN A 430 -48.39 9.05 43.11
N PRO A 431 -48.10 7.81 42.58
CA PRO A 431 -46.92 6.90 42.70
C PRO A 431 -46.53 6.12 41.38
N GLN A 432 -45.49 5.26 41.26
CA GLN A 432 -45.35 3.89 41.81
C GLN A 432 -43.98 3.23 41.44
N VAL A 433 -43.14 2.85 42.43
CA VAL A 433 -42.65 1.51 42.91
C VAL A 433 -42.05 0.53 41.87
N THR A 434 -40.78 0.10 41.96
CA THR A 434 -40.24 -1.15 42.59
C THR A 434 -38.79 -1.32 42.04
N ALA A 435 -37.77 -1.98 42.61
CA ALA A 435 -37.43 -2.62 43.89
C ALA A 435 -35.88 -2.85 43.89
N ASP A 436 -35.24 -2.93 45.07
CA ASP A 436 -33.81 -3.20 45.35
C ASP A 436 -33.37 -4.66 44.94
N PRO A 437 -32.12 -5.20 45.16
CA PRO A 437 -31.06 -4.73 46.09
C PRO A 437 -29.55 -5.10 45.81
N ILE A 438 -28.71 -4.72 46.80
CA ILE A 438 -27.43 -5.28 47.33
C ILE A 438 -26.02 -4.98 46.72
N ASP A 439 -25.14 -4.52 47.65
CA ASP A 439 -23.72 -4.84 47.91
C ASP A 439 -22.57 -4.34 47.00
N ALA A 440 -21.65 -3.54 47.58
CA ALA A 440 -20.24 -3.97 47.79
C ALA A 440 -19.39 -2.95 48.58
N LYS A 441 -18.65 -3.52 49.53
CA LYS A 441 -17.58 -3.00 50.40
C LYS A 441 -16.32 -2.50 49.64
N VAL A 442 -15.71 -1.45 50.20
CA VAL A 442 -14.28 -1.33 50.62
C VAL A 442 -13.18 -1.65 49.59
N GLN A 443 -12.35 -0.67 49.21
CA GLN A 443 -10.95 -0.49 49.70
C GLN A 443 -10.23 0.66 48.98
N SER A 444 -9.57 1.54 49.76
CA SER A 444 -8.43 2.35 49.31
C SER A 444 -7.13 1.58 49.60
N PRO A 445 -5.97 1.95 48.98
CA PRO A 445 -5.03 2.76 49.77
C PRO A 445 -4.16 3.81 48.99
N VAL A 446 -4.11 5.04 49.52
CA VAL A 446 -2.98 5.84 50.04
C VAL A 446 -1.59 5.91 49.30
N THR A 447 -1.34 7.05 48.60
CA THR A 447 -0.14 7.99 48.46
C THR A 447 1.32 7.48 48.25
N PRO A 448 2.36 8.28 47.82
CA PRO A 448 2.53 9.77 47.84
C PRO A 448 3.29 10.52 46.67
N VAL A 449 3.05 11.85 46.58
CA VAL A 449 3.96 13.03 46.40
C VAL A 449 4.82 13.24 45.10
N THR A 450 4.42 14.27 44.32
CA THR A 450 5.08 15.47 43.64
C THR A 450 6.63 15.55 43.40
N PRO A 451 7.21 16.48 42.56
CA PRO A 451 6.64 17.60 41.75
C PRO A 451 7.29 17.96 40.36
N ALA A 452 6.77 19.04 39.75
CA ALA A 452 7.31 19.94 38.68
C ALA A 452 7.19 19.44 37.22
N THR A 453 6.80 20.22 36.20
CA THR A 453 7.19 21.61 35.83
C THR A 453 6.20 22.20 34.79
N GLU A 454 5.91 23.50 34.93
CA GLU A 454 5.68 24.58 33.94
C GLU A 454 5.24 24.23 32.49
N HIS A 455 4.04 24.63 32.05
CA HIS A 455 3.71 25.85 31.29
C HIS A 455 4.34 25.99 29.88
N GLY A 456 3.47 26.01 28.87
CA GLY A 456 3.77 26.41 27.49
C GLY A 456 2.50 26.45 26.66
N ALA A 457 1.90 27.64 26.58
CA ALA A 457 0.62 27.93 25.94
C ALA A 457 0.63 27.71 24.42
N GLN A 458 -0.54 27.31 23.91
CA GLN A 458 -0.92 27.40 22.51
C GLN A 458 -1.14 28.87 22.12
N GLU A 459 -0.52 29.31 21.03
CA GLU A 459 -1.00 30.44 20.24
C GLU A 459 -1.40 29.95 18.85
N ALA A 460 -2.69 30.10 18.55
CA ALA A 460 -3.24 30.04 17.21
C ALA A 460 -3.20 31.46 16.64
N GLY A 461 -2.49 31.64 15.52
CA GLY A 461 -2.44 32.89 14.76
C GLY A 461 -2.86 32.65 13.33
N VAL A 462 -4.08 33.08 12.98
CA VAL A 462 -4.58 33.22 11.61
C VAL A 462 -4.05 34.53 11.03
N VAL A 463 -3.43 34.49 9.85
CA VAL A 463 -3.33 35.64 8.95
C VAL A 463 -3.53 35.14 7.51
N GLY A 464 -4.50 35.72 6.80
CA GLY A 464 -4.77 35.48 5.39
C GLY A 464 -4.20 36.56 4.48
N GLY A 465 -4.05 36.21 3.19
CA GLY A 465 -3.76 37.06 2.03
C GLY A 465 -2.27 37.43 1.89
N GLU A 466 -1.60 37.36 0.74
CA GLU A 466 -2.03 37.43 -0.66
C GLU A 466 -0.82 37.02 -1.54
N ALA A 467 -1.07 36.38 -2.69
CA ALA A 467 -0.04 36.13 -3.73
C ALA A 467 0.14 37.40 -4.59
N PRO A 468 1.33 37.67 -5.17
CA PRO A 468 1.58 37.14 -6.53
C PRO A 468 3.07 36.89 -6.88
N THR A 469 3.33 35.94 -7.78
CA THR A 469 3.93 36.16 -9.12
C THR A 469 4.46 34.86 -9.71
N ALA A 470 4.13 34.67 -11.00
CA ALA A 470 4.46 33.53 -11.83
C ALA A 470 5.94 33.54 -12.25
N ALA A 471 6.57 32.37 -12.23
CA ALA A 471 7.82 32.09 -12.95
C ALA A 471 7.60 30.91 -13.91
N ALA A 472 8.05 31.10 -15.14
CA ALA A 472 7.71 30.38 -16.34
C ALA A 472 8.29 28.95 -16.41
N ALA A 473 7.51 28.04 -17.02
CA ALA A 473 7.97 26.77 -17.55
C ALA A 473 8.60 26.95 -18.95
N PRO A 474 9.61 26.16 -19.33
CA PRO A 474 10.21 26.23 -20.66
C PRO A 474 9.34 25.53 -21.72
N ALA A 475 9.31 26.12 -22.92
CA ALA A 475 8.52 25.70 -24.08
C ALA A 475 9.04 24.41 -24.76
N PRO A 476 8.16 23.66 -25.44
CA PRO A 476 8.55 22.50 -26.25
C PRO A 476 9.11 22.91 -27.62
N VAL A 477 10.10 22.13 -28.08
CA VAL A 477 10.80 22.25 -29.35
C VAL A 477 9.88 21.91 -30.52
N ALA A 478 9.91 22.76 -31.55
CA ALA A 478 9.17 22.61 -32.80
C ALA A 478 9.73 21.46 -33.68
N VAL A 479 8.82 20.63 -34.21
CA VAL A 479 9.10 19.67 -35.29
C VAL A 479 8.50 20.25 -36.58
N PRO A 480 9.23 20.27 -37.72
CA PRO A 480 8.71 20.83 -38.96
C PRO A 480 7.70 19.88 -39.64
N ALA A 481 6.65 20.48 -40.18
CA ALA A 481 5.57 19.83 -40.90
C ALA A 481 6.06 19.16 -42.19
N ALA A 482 5.70 17.87 -42.37
CA ALA A 482 5.80 17.15 -43.62
C ALA A 482 4.53 17.40 -44.45
N ALA A 483 4.72 17.63 -45.74
CA ALA A 483 3.73 18.03 -46.72
C ALA A 483 2.64 16.97 -46.98
N GLU A 484 1.38 17.43 -47.01
CA GLU A 484 0.27 16.73 -47.67
C GLU A 484 0.55 16.60 -49.18
N LYS A 485 0.57 15.36 -49.67
CA LYS A 485 0.41 15.08 -51.10
C LYS A 485 -1.07 14.97 -51.40
N LYS A 486 -1.53 15.88 -52.27
CA LYS A 486 -2.84 15.88 -52.89
C LYS A 486 -2.85 14.87 -54.05
N GLU A 487 -3.90 14.06 -54.02
CA GLU A 487 -4.49 13.20 -55.03
C GLU A 487 -4.38 13.72 -56.48
N THR A 488 -4.04 12.82 -57.41
CA THR A 488 -4.40 12.96 -58.83
C THR A 488 -4.91 11.61 -59.33
N ALA A 489 -6.17 11.63 -59.76
CA ALA A 489 -6.83 10.59 -60.51
C ALA A 489 -6.14 10.38 -61.88
N ILE A 490 -6.02 9.11 -62.29
CA ILE A 490 -6.52 8.48 -63.53
C ILE A 490 -6.52 6.97 -63.28
#